data_AF-A0A970AP82-F1
#
_entry.id   AF-A0A970AP82-F1
#
_cell.length_a   1.000
_cell.length_b   1.000
_cell.length_c   1.000
_cell.angle_alpha   90.00
_cell.angle_beta   90.00
_cell.angle_gamma   90.00
#
_symmetry.space_group_name_H-M   'P 1'
#
loop_
_entity.id
_entity.type
_entity.pdbx_description
1 polymer ?
#
loop_
_entity_poly.entity_id
_entity_poly.type
_entity_poly.pdbx_seq_one_letter_code
_entity_poly.pdbx_strand_id
1 'polypeptide(L)'
;MGWRFCSLKIFPNLQREEFDCRDEEINNYLKNLVETADEAGFSRTFLMILESGEAKVCGFYTLSASTIPVKELPDEYKQPLPFPIPAILIGQFAIDRVWQGQGISRLLLADAYPQ
;
A
#
# COMPACT_ATOMS: atom_id res chain seq x y z
N MET A 1 -13.12 11.09 -14.62
CA MET A 1 -12.46 9.79 -14.45
C MET A 1 -12.66 9.40 -13.01
N GLY A 2 -13.28 8.24 -12.74
CA GLY A 2 -13.46 7.73 -11.39
C GLY A 2 -12.35 6.77 -11.01
N TRP A 3 -12.06 6.70 -9.71
CA TRP A 3 -11.14 5.74 -9.11
C TRP A 3 -11.91 4.88 -8.12
N ARG A 4 -11.52 3.62 -8.02
CA ARG A 4 -12.08 2.69 -7.04
C ARG A 4 -10.97 2.07 -6.19
N PHE A 5 -11.20 2.04 -4.89
CA PHE A 5 -10.37 1.28 -3.95
C PHE A 5 -10.81 -0.18 -3.92
N CYS A 6 -9.85 -1.09 -3.88
CA CYS A 6 -10.12 -2.51 -3.68
C CYS A 6 -8.99 -3.25 -2.98
N SER A 7 -9.33 -4.31 -2.25
CA SER A 7 -8.34 -5.28 -1.80
C SER A 7 -7.99 -6.22 -2.95
N LEU A 8 -6.71 -6.62 -3.02
CA LEU A 8 -6.21 -7.59 -4.00
C LEU A 8 -7.10 -8.84 -4.11
N LYS A 9 -7.62 -9.35 -2.98
CA LYS A 9 -8.46 -10.56 -2.94
C LYS A 9 -9.80 -10.44 -3.66
N ILE A 10 -10.29 -9.22 -3.90
CA ILE A 10 -11.64 -8.98 -4.44
C ILE A 10 -11.61 -8.88 -5.97
N PHE A 11 -10.43 -8.69 -6.58
CA PHE A 11 -10.29 -8.45 -8.01
C PHE A 11 -9.30 -9.42 -8.67
N PRO A 12 -9.77 -10.54 -9.25
CA PRO A 12 -8.90 -11.53 -9.88
C PRO A 12 -8.31 -11.07 -11.24
N ASN A 13 -8.89 -10.06 -11.88
CA ASN A 13 -8.50 -9.61 -13.23
C ASN A 13 -7.79 -8.24 -13.21
N LEU A 14 -6.87 -8.03 -12.27
CA LEU A 14 -6.12 -6.77 -12.17
C LEU A 14 -5.09 -6.67 -13.29
N GLN A 15 -5.08 -5.53 -13.98
CA GLN A 15 -4.03 -5.21 -14.94
C GLN A 15 -2.89 -4.48 -14.23
N ARG A 16 -1.90 -5.27 -13.78
CA ARG A 16 -0.71 -4.79 -13.06
C ARG A 16 0.59 -4.94 -13.85
N GLU A 17 0.58 -5.63 -15.00
CA GLU A 17 1.80 -5.90 -15.78
C GLU A 17 2.45 -4.65 -16.38
N GLU A 18 1.63 -3.67 -16.74
CA GLU A 18 2.11 -2.38 -17.25
C GLU A 18 2.44 -1.38 -16.14
N PHE A 19 2.22 -1.72 -14.87
CA PHE A 19 2.48 -0.81 -13.77
C PHE A 19 3.96 -0.42 -13.74
N ASP A 20 4.21 0.89 -13.68
CA ASP A 20 5.54 1.45 -13.58
C ASP A 20 5.57 2.69 -12.68
N CYS A 21 6.11 2.55 -11.47
CA CYS A 21 6.35 3.65 -10.55
C CYS A 21 7.77 4.24 -10.63
N ARG A 22 8.59 3.81 -11.60
CA ARG A 22 10.03 4.10 -11.78
C ARG A 22 10.96 3.44 -10.77
N ASP A 23 10.46 2.50 -9.97
CA ASP A 23 11.24 1.67 -9.07
C ASP A 23 11.06 0.20 -9.48
N GLU A 24 12.14 -0.42 -9.96
CA GLU A 24 12.10 -1.80 -10.48
C GLU A 24 11.73 -2.84 -9.41
N GLU A 25 12.19 -2.64 -8.17
CA GLU A 25 11.91 -3.57 -7.07
C GLU A 25 10.44 -3.52 -6.69
N ILE A 26 9.87 -2.32 -6.57
CA ILE A 26 8.44 -2.13 -6.25
C ILE A 26 7.55 -2.60 -7.40
N ASN A 27 7.94 -2.32 -8.65
CA ASN A 27 7.26 -2.82 -9.84
C ASN A 27 7.23 -4.36 -9.86
N ASN A 28 8.38 -4.99 -9.59
CA ASN A 28 8.50 -6.44 -9.53
C ASN A 28 7.68 -7.04 -8.38
N TYR A 29 7.68 -6.38 -7.21
CA TYR A 29 6.87 -6.81 -6.08
C TYR A 29 5.39 -6.88 -6.46
N LEU A 30 4.84 -5.82 -7.07
CA LEU A 30 3.43 -5.80 -7.47
C LEU A 30 3.12 -6.88 -8.51
N LYS A 31 3.98 -7.08 -9.51
CA LYS A 31 3.73 -8.01 -10.61
C LYS A 31 3.80 -9.48 -10.16
N ASN A 32 4.82 -9.81 -9.36
CA ASN A 32 5.24 -11.20 -9.16
C ASN A 32 5.12 -11.70 -7.71
N LEU A 33 5.17 -10.81 -6.70
CA LEU A 33 5.30 -11.24 -5.29
C LEU A 33 4.05 -10.93 -4.44
N VAL A 34 3.20 -10.03 -4.92
CA VAL A 34 2.11 -9.46 -4.12
C VAL A 34 1.10 -10.51 -3.66
N GLU A 35 0.75 -11.48 -4.50
CA GLU A 35 -0.18 -12.57 -4.15
C GLU A 35 0.41 -13.49 -3.11
N THR A 36 1.66 -13.93 -3.30
CA THR A 36 2.37 -14.78 -2.34
C THR A 36 2.48 -14.11 -0.98
N ALA A 37 2.80 -12.81 -0.95
CA ALA A 37 2.88 -12.05 0.29
C ALA A 37 1.53 -11.93 1.01
N ASP A 38 0.43 -11.74 0.26
CA ASP A 38 -0.92 -11.63 0.82
C ASP A 38 -1.46 -12.98 1.33
N GLU A 39 -1.20 -14.06 0.60
CA GLU A 39 -1.58 -15.44 0.95
C GLU A 39 -0.81 -15.94 2.17
N ALA A 40 0.50 -15.68 2.25
CA ALA A 40 1.32 -16.00 3.41
C ALA A 40 0.97 -15.18 4.65
N GLY A 41 0.17 -14.10 4.49
CA GLY A 41 -0.21 -13.22 5.58
C GLY A 41 0.88 -12.25 6.03
N PHE A 42 1.93 -12.06 5.24
CA PHE A 42 2.99 -11.08 5.52
C PHE A 42 2.50 -9.66 5.36
N SER A 43 1.56 -9.42 4.45
CA SER A 43 0.88 -8.12 4.32
C SER A 43 -0.52 -8.27 3.75
N ARG A 44 -1.29 -7.17 3.79
CA ARG A 44 -2.55 -7.01 3.06
C ARG A 44 -2.39 -5.89 2.05
N THR A 45 -2.75 -6.16 0.81
CA THR A 45 -2.58 -5.26 -0.32
C THR A 45 -3.89 -4.58 -0.68
N PHE A 46 -3.82 -3.27 -0.83
CA PHE A 46 -4.89 -2.39 -1.24
C PHE A 46 -4.48 -1.64 -2.49
N LEU A 47 -5.40 -1.52 -3.43
CA LEU A 47 -5.17 -1.06 -4.79
C LEU A 47 -6.16 0.06 -5.10
N MET A 48 -5.72 1.02 -5.89
CA MET A 48 -6.59 1.97 -6.55
C MET A 48 -6.59 1.68 -8.05
N ILE A 49 -7.78 1.45 -8.61
CA ILE A 49 -7.97 1.09 -10.01
C ILE A 49 -8.83 2.13 -10.75
N LEU A 50 -8.65 2.24 -12.06
CA LEU A 50 -9.56 3.00 -12.92
C LEU A 50 -10.91 2.29 -13.03
N GLU A 51 -12.00 3.06 -12.97
CA GLU A 51 -13.34 2.51 -13.19
C GLU A 51 -13.62 2.16 -14.67
N SER A 52 -12.85 2.72 -15.61
CA SER A 52 -13.07 2.57 -17.04
C SER A 52 -12.62 1.20 -17.56
N GLY A 53 -13.39 0.15 -17.28
CA GLY A 53 -13.42 -1.15 -17.96
C GLY A 53 -12.20 -2.06 -17.78
N GLU A 54 -11.01 -1.50 -17.72
CA GLU A 54 -9.75 -2.17 -17.48
C GLU A 54 -9.37 -1.89 -16.03
N ALA A 55 -9.26 -2.94 -15.20
CA ALA A 55 -8.88 -2.84 -13.79
C ALA A 55 -7.38 -2.50 -13.65
N LYS A 56 -6.97 -1.39 -14.29
CA LYS A 56 -5.60 -0.89 -14.37
C LYS A 56 -5.24 -0.24 -13.05
N VAL A 57 -4.16 -0.73 -12.46
CA VAL A 57 -3.66 -0.25 -11.18
C VAL A 57 -3.06 1.15 -11.36
N CYS A 58 -3.64 2.13 -10.69
CA CYS A 58 -3.11 3.50 -10.62
C CYS A 58 -2.10 3.67 -9.49
N GLY A 59 -2.26 2.88 -8.43
CA GLY A 59 -1.40 2.88 -7.27
C GLY A 59 -1.83 1.82 -6.27
N PHE A 60 -0.95 1.51 -5.33
CA PHE A 60 -1.20 0.49 -4.33
C PHE A 60 -0.41 0.77 -3.06
N TYR A 61 -0.84 0.15 -1.96
CA TYR A 61 -0.08 0.06 -0.74
C TYR A 61 -0.27 -1.28 -0.04
N THR A 62 0.66 -1.63 0.85
CA THR A 62 0.55 -2.83 1.69
C THR A 62 0.58 -2.46 3.17
N LEU A 63 -0.24 -3.16 3.96
CA LEU A 63 -0.27 -3.04 5.42
C LEU A 63 0.17 -4.34 6.07
N SER A 64 0.99 -4.26 7.12
CA SER A 64 1.30 -5.40 7.98
C SER A 64 1.30 -5.00 9.45
N ALA A 65 1.03 -5.98 10.32
CA ALA A 65 1.16 -5.77 11.75
C ALA A 65 2.64 -5.57 12.11
N SER A 66 2.92 -4.57 12.93
CA SER A 66 4.28 -4.23 13.33
C SER A 66 4.30 -3.71 14.77
N THR A 67 5.50 -3.51 15.30
CA THR A 67 5.71 -2.89 16.61
C THR A 67 6.92 -1.97 16.57
N ILE A 68 6.85 -0.84 17.27
CA ILE A 68 7.96 0.11 17.37
C ILE A 68 8.70 -0.10 18.70
N PRO A 69 10.02 -0.37 18.68
CA PRO A 69 10.83 -0.40 19.88
C PRO A 69 10.97 0.99 20.52
N VAL A 70 10.78 1.09 21.84
CA VAL A 70 10.95 2.35 22.61
C VAL A 70 12.33 2.99 22.45
N LYS A 71 13.37 2.18 22.22
CA LYS A 71 14.73 2.70 21.94
C LYS A 71 14.83 3.52 20.65
N GLU A 72 13.86 3.35 19.73
CA GLU A 72 13.79 4.07 18.45
C GLU A 72 12.84 5.29 18.51
N LEU A 73 12.17 5.52 19.64
CA LEU A 73 11.30 6.69 19.82
C LEU A 73 12.13 7.94 20.13
N PRO A 74 11.88 9.05 19.41
CA PRO A 74 12.36 10.36 19.82
C PRO A 74 11.89 10.70 21.24
N ASP A 75 12.72 11.45 21.98
CA ASP A 75 12.47 11.77 23.40
C ASP A 75 11.11 12.45 23.64
N GLU A 76 10.64 13.24 22.66
CA GLU A 76 9.35 13.94 22.70
C GLU A 76 8.12 13.00 22.70
N TYR A 77 8.28 11.74 22.26
CA TYR A 77 7.22 10.74 22.22
C TYR A 77 7.31 9.71 23.36
N LYS A 78 8.25 9.88 24.31
CA LYS A 78 8.40 9.00 25.49
C LYS A 78 7.33 9.31 26.55
N GLN A 79 6.10 8.97 26.24
CA GLN A 79 4.98 8.92 27.19
C GLN A 79 4.85 7.50 27.76
N PRO A 80 4.18 7.28 28.91
CA PRO A 80 3.89 5.93 29.39
C PRO A 80 2.96 5.21 28.39
N LEU A 81 3.57 4.45 27.47
CA LEU A 81 2.90 3.70 26.40
C LEU A 81 3.11 2.19 26.62
N PRO A 82 2.17 1.35 26.15
CA PRO A 82 2.35 -0.10 26.15
C PRO A 82 3.60 -0.49 25.34
N PHE A 83 4.37 -1.43 25.88
CA PHE A 83 5.63 -1.89 25.28
C PHE A 83 5.54 -3.32 24.78
N PRO A 84 5.94 -3.62 23.52
CA PRO A 84 6.32 -2.66 22.47
C PRO A 84 5.08 -1.90 21.93
N ILE A 85 5.29 -0.73 21.31
CA ILE A 85 4.17 0.07 20.80
C ILE A 85 3.57 -0.63 19.58
N PRO A 86 2.27 -0.97 19.58
CA PRO A 86 1.60 -1.53 18.41
C PRO A 86 1.61 -0.54 17.26
N ALA A 87 1.94 -1.01 16.06
CA ALA A 87 1.97 -0.20 14.86
C ALA A 87 1.40 -0.96 13.66
N ILE A 88 1.02 -0.21 12.63
CA ILE A 88 0.76 -0.76 11.30
C ILE A 88 1.89 -0.25 10.42
N LEU A 89 2.60 -1.18 9.78
CA LEU A 89 3.61 -0.85 8.80
C LEU A 89 2.94 -0.65 7.43
N ILE A 90 3.11 0.54 6.86
CA ILE A 90 2.91 0.73 5.42
C ILE A 90 4.20 0.26 4.75
N GLY A 91 4.15 -0.93 4.15
CA GLY A 91 5.33 -1.58 3.59
C GLY A 91 5.67 -1.02 2.23
N GLN A 92 4.98 -1.50 1.20
CA GLN A 92 5.11 -1.00 -0.16
C GLN A 92 4.08 0.10 -0.38
N PHE A 93 4.47 1.17 -1.05
CA PHE A 93 3.58 2.27 -1.41
C PHE A 93 4.05 2.88 -2.74
N ALA A 94 3.21 2.82 -3.77
CA ALA A 94 3.58 3.36 -5.07
C ALA A 94 2.39 3.82 -5.90
N ILE A 95 2.64 4.84 -6.72
CA ILE A 95 1.73 5.38 -7.73
C ILE A 95 2.38 5.16 -9.09
N ASP A 96 1.61 4.66 -10.06
CA ASP A 96 2.08 4.54 -11.44
C ASP A 96 2.44 5.93 -11.99
N ARG A 97 3.53 6.00 -12.75
CA ARG A 97 4.14 7.24 -13.24
C ARG A 97 3.16 8.15 -13.99
N VAL A 98 2.16 7.60 -14.68
CA VAL A 98 1.19 8.43 -15.44
C VAL A 98 0.21 9.16 -14.53
N TRP A 99 0.08 8.68 -13.28
CA TRP A 99 -0.83 9.17 -12.26
C TRP A 99 -0.13 9.98 -11.15
N GLN A 100 1.20 10.04 -11.17
CA GLN A 100 1.99 10.85 -10.23
C GLN A 100 1.70 12.35 -10.39
N GLY A 101 1.79 13.10 -9.28
CA GLY A 101 1.55 14.56 -9.26
C GLY A 101 0.09 14.98 -9.24
N GLN A 102 -0.87 14.04 -9.35
CA GLN A 102 -2.31 14.33 -9.40
C GLN A 102 -3.01 14.26 -8.02
N GLY A 103 -2.25 14.19 -6.93
CA GLY A 103 -2.79 14.09 -5.57
C GLY A 103 -3.30 12.71 -5.14
N ILE A 104 -3.21 11.71 -6.01
CA ILE A 104 -3.64 10.33 -5.77
C ILE A 104 -2.99 9.71 -4.52
N SER A 105 -1.71 10.01 -4.26
CA SER A 105 -1.02 9.50 -3.08
C SER A 105 -1.71 9.87 -1.76
N ARG A 106 -2.32 11.06 -1.69
CA ARG A 106 -3.06 11.48 -0.48
C ARG A 106 -4.32 10.64 -0.27
N LEU A 107 -4.96 10.22 -1.36
CA LEU A 107 -6.15 9.38 -1.29
C LEU A 107 -5.80 7.97 -0.82
N LEU A 108 -4.70 7.39 -1.34
CA LEU A 108 -4.21 6.10 -0.82
C LEU A 108 -3.87 6.16 0.66
N LEU A 109 -3.20 7.22 1.12
CA LEU A 109 -2.85 7.36 2.54
C LEU A 109 -4.07 7.58 3.43
N ALA A 110 -5.07 8.33 2.95
CA ALA A 110 -6.33 8.52 3.66
C ALA A 110 -7.13 7.21 3.78
N ASP A 111 -7.06 6.34 2.77
CA ASP A 111 -7.64 4.99 2.81
C ASP A 111 -6.87 4.05 3.76
N ALA A 112 -5.54 4.14 3.77
CA ALA A 112 -4.66 3.34 4.63
C ALA A 112 -4.84 3.63 6.13
N TYR A 113 -5.19 4.86 6.48
CA TYR A 113 -5.46 5.29 7.84
C TYR A 113 -6.76 6.10 7.89
N PRO A 114 -7.92 5.42 7.89
CA PRO A 114 -9.20 6.09 8.04
C PRO A 114 -9.23 6.77 9.42
N GLN A 115 -9.41 8.09 9.44
CA GLN A 115 -9.61 8.85 10.68
C GLN A 115 -11.00 8.60 11.26
#